data_AF-A0A1A2WRC6-F1
#
_entry.id   AF-A0A1A2WRC6-F1
#
_cell.length_a   1.000
_cell.length_b   1.000
_cell.length_c   1.000
_cell.angle_alpha   90.00
_cell.angle_beta   90.00
_cell.angle_gamma   90.00
#
_symmetry.space_group_name_H-M   'P 1'
#
loop_
_entity.id
_entity.type
_entity.pdbx_description
1 polymer ?
#
loop_
_entity_poly.entity_id
_entity_poly.type
_entity_poly.pdbx_seq_one_letter_code
_entity_poly.pdbx_strand_id
1 'polypeptide(L)'
;MSKDDRNNGVPSTLTTIPLADPHARPAEPSIGDLIKDATAQMSTLVRAEVELARSEITRDVKKGLTGSVYFIAALVVLFYSTFFFFFFLAELLDEWLWRWVAFLIVFGIMVVVGAVLGLLGFLKVRRIRGPRQTIESVKETRTALTPGHEKAATGPKELTESGGGRHEKPADPSGW
;
A
#
# COMPACT_ATOMS: atom_id res chain seq x y z
N MET A 1 89.53 -55.35 -2.79
CA MET A 1 88.24 -55.67 -2.15
C MET A 1 87.63 -54.36 -1.69
N SER A 2 86.40 -54.03 -2.15
CA SER A 2 85.42 -53.09 -1.56
C SER A 2 85.86 -51.65 -1.24
N LYS A 3 85.10 -50.57 -1.42
CA LYS A 3 83.78 -50.24 -2.01
C LYS A 3 83.61 -48.72 -1.71
N ASP A 4 82.83 -48.02 -2.56
CA ASP A 4 81.85 -46.98 -2.17
C ASP A 4 82.36 -45.70 -1.43
N ASP A 5 81.98 -44.45 -1.73
CA ASP A 5 80.85 -43.91 -2.48
C ASP A 5 81.14 -42.47 -2.92
N ARG A 6 80.63 -42.10 -4.09
CA ARG A 6 80.54 -40.71 -4.55
C ARG A 6 79.31 -40.08 -3.90
N ASN A 7 79.50 -39.28 -2.85
CA ASN A 7 78.40 -38.47 -2.31
C ASN A 7 78.19 -37.22 -3.18
N ASN A 8 77.38 -37.40 -4.22
CA ASN A 8 76.97 -36.39 -5.18
C ASN A 8 75.93 -35.47 -4.53
N GLY A 9 76.23 -34.17 -4.49
CA GLY A 9 75.26 -33.16 -4.09
C GLY A 9 74.12 -33.04 -5.09
N VAL A 10 72.88 -32.97 -4.58
CA VAL A 10 71.85 -31.97 -4.93
C VAL A 10 70.63 -32.17 -4.01
N PRO A 11 70.01 -31.11 -3.47
CA PRO A 11 68.72 -31.22 -2.79
C PRO A 11 67.60 -31.51 -3.79
N SER A 12 66.85 -32.59 -3.56
CA SER A 12 65.67 -33.01 -4.31
C SER A 12 64.43 -32.20 -3.91
N THR A 13 64.46 -30.89 -4.14
CA THR A 13 63.26 -30.05 -4.04
C THR A 13 62.65 -29.89 -5.42
N LEU A 14 62.00 -30.94 -5.91
CA LEU A 14 61.18 -30.87 -7.11
C LEU A 14 59.91 -30.07 -6.77
N THR A 15 59.92 -28.78 -7.07
CA THR A 15 58.73 -27.94 -7.18
C THR A 15 57.87 -28.52 -8.31
N THR A 16 56.93 -29.40 -7.95
CA THR A 16 55.91 -29.88 -8.89
C THR A 16 55.01 -28.70 -9.21
N ILE A 17 55.17 -28.15 -10.40
CA ILE A 17 54.17 -27.29 -11.02
C ILE A 17 52.89 -28.14 -11.09
N PRO A 18 51.77 -27.74 -10.44
CA PRO A 18 50.52 -28.44 -10.66
C PRO A 18 50.18 -28.29 -12.14
N LEU A 19 50.22 -29.40 -12.87
CA LEU A 19 49.69 -29.52 -14.22
C LEU A 19 48.15 -29.42 -14.14
N ALA A 20 47.64 -28.24 -13.82
CA ALA A 20 46.28 -27.88 -14.16
C ALA A 20 46.31 -27.57 -15.66
N ASP A 21 45.84 -28.52 -16.47
CA ASP A 21 45.74 -28.36 -17.91
C ASP A 21 44.90 -27.11 -18.23
N PRO A 22 45.47 -26.05 -18.82
CA PRO A 22 44.71 -24.86 -19.22
C PRO A 22 43.68 -25.17 -20.32
N HIS A 23 43.68 -26.40 -20.85
CA HIS A 23 42.73 -26.91 -21.84
C HIS A 23 41.80 -28.00 -21.31
N ALA A 24 41.77 -28.28 -20.01
CA ALA A 24 40.69 -29.04 -19.41
C ALA A 24 39.39 -28.26 -19.61
N ARG A 25 38.62 -28.66 -20.64
CA ARG A 25 37.31 -28.08 -20.93
C ARG A 25 36.49 -28.16 -19.64
N PRO A 26 35.92 -27.05 -19.14
CA PRO A 26 35.02 -27.12 -18.00
C PRO A 26 33.96 -28.17 -18.32
N ALA A 27 33.75 -29.11 -17.40
CA ALA A 27 32.71 -30.12 -17.55
C ALA A 27 31.42 -29.43 -17.99
N GLU A 28 30.81 -29.90 -19.08
CA GLU A 28 29.61 -29.28 -19.63
C GLU A 28 28.58 -29.14 -18.50
N PRO A 29 28.06 -27.92 -18.25
CA PRO A 29 27.13 -27.71 -17.15
C PRO A 29 25.94 -28.64 -17.34
N SER A 30 25.62 -29.41 -16.30
CA SER A 30 24.48 -30.31 -16.39
C SER A 30 23.20 -29.51 -16.57
N ILE A 31 22.15 -30.13 -17.11
CA ILE A 31 20.84 -29.49 -17.25
C ILE A 31 20.34 -28.91 -15.91
N GLY A 32 20.71 -29.55 -14.79
CA GLY A 32 20.40 -29.05 -13.44
C GLY A 32 21.15 -27.76 -13.09
N ASP A 33 22.41 -27.63 -13.52
CA ASP A 33 23.22 -26.42 -13.30
C ASP A 33 22.72 -25.25 -14.14
N LEU A 34 22.31 -25.50 -15.39
CA LEU A 34 21.69 -24.51 -16.28
C LEU A 34 20.38 -23.95 -15.71
N ILE A 35 19.51 -24.81 -15.18
CA ILE A 35 18.23 -24.39 -14.57
C ILE A 35 18.50 -23.58 -13.30
N LYS A 36 19.49 -24.00 -12.50
CA LYS A 36 19.87 -23.31 -11.26
C LYS A 36 20.43 -21.91 -11.55
N ASP A 37 21.28 -21.77 -12.56
CA ASP A 37 21.81 -20.48 -13.00
C ASP A 37 20.73 -19.58 -13.62
N ALA A 38 19.85 -20.13 -14.46
CA ALA A 38 18.73 -19.36 -15.03
C ALA A 38 17.78 -18.85 -13.93
N THR A 39 17.49 -19.67 -12.92
CA THR A 39 16.64 -19.27 -11.78
C THR A 39 17.34 -18.20 -10.92
N ALA A 40 18.66 -18.32 -10.73
CA ALA A 40 19.45 -17.32 -10.01
C ALA A 40 19.51 -15.96 -10.75
N GLN A 41 19.62 -15.98 -12.08
CA GLN A 41 19.57 -14.76 -12.91
C GLN A 41 18.17 -14.12 -12.87
N MET A 42 17.11 -14.93 -12.94
CA MET A 42 15.74 -14.42 -12.84
C MET A 42 15.46 -13.79 -11.47
N SER A 43 15.96 -14.40 -10.38
CA SER A 43 15.88 -13.83 -9.04
C SER A 43 16.61 -12.47 -8.95
N THR A 44 17.78 -12.37 -9.59
CA THR A 44 18.55 -11.12 -9.66
C THR A 44 17.81 -10.02 -10.43
N LEU A 45 17.17 -10.35 -11.55
CA LEU A 45 16.38 -9.39 -12.34
C LEU A 45 15.16 -8.89 -11.56
N VAL A 46 14.40 -9.79 -10.93
CA VAL A 46 13.24 -9.40 -10.10
C VAL A 46 13.70 -8.52 -8.95
N ARG A 47 14.82 -8.84 -8.32
CA ARG A 47 15.39 -8.02 -7.24
C ARG A 47 15.77 -6.63 -7.75
N ALA A 48 16.39 -6.54 -8.91
CA ALA A 48 16.77 -5.26 -9.53
C ALA A 48 15.55 -4.41 -9.88
N GLU A 49 14.49 -5.01 -10.44
CA GLU A 49 13.24 -4.31 -10.77
C GLU A 49 12.54 -3.78 -9.50
N VAL A 50 12.52 -4.58 -8.44
CA VAL A 50 11.96 -4.18 -7.13
C VAL A 50 12.78 -3.08 -6.49
N GLU A 51 14.11 -3.14 -6.57
CA GLU A 51 15.00 -2.10 -6.04
C GLU A 51 14.84 -0.79 -6.80
N LEU A 52 14.72 -0.85 -8.12
CA LEU A 52 14.44 0.30 -8.96
C LEU A 52 13.09 0.92 -8.62
N ALA A 53 12.02 0.11 -8.59
CA ALA A 53 10.68 0.56 -8.23
C ALA A 53 10.64 1.16 -6.81
N ARG A 54 11.31 0.54 -5.84
CA ARG A 54 11.45 1.10 -4.49
C ARG A 54 12.14 2.46 -4.51
N SER A 55 13.20 2.62 -5.31
CA SER A 55 13.93 3.88 -5.39
C SER A 55 13.09 5.01 -5.99
N GLU A 56 12.27 4.70 -7.00
CA GLU A 56 11.38 5.65 -7.66
C GLU A 56 10.24 6.06 -6.73
N ILE A 57 9.56 5.09 -6.12
CA ILE A 57 8.49 5.34 -5.15
C ILE A 57 9.04 6.17 -3.98
N THR A 58 10.20 5.81 -3.43
CA THR A 58 10.80 6.55 -2.30
C THR A 58 11.17 7.98 -2.70
N ARG A 59 11.68 8.17 -3.93
CA ARG A 59 12.00 9.50 -4.47
C ARG A 59 10.74 10.35 -4.62
N ASP A 60 9.65 9.77 -5.10
CA ASP A 60 8.40 10.48 -5.30
C ASP A 60 7.68 10.77 -3.98
N VAL A 61 7.70 9.84 -3.02
CA VAL A 61 7.25 10.09 -1.65
C VAL A 61 8.05 11.23 -1.03
N LYS A 62 9.38 11.26 -1.20
CA LYS A 62 10.22 12.34 -0.67
C LYS A 62 9.90 13.69 -1.31
N LYS A 63 9.70 13.74 -2.64
CA LYS A 63 9.25 14.96 -3.33
C LYS A 63 7.87 15.41 -2.85
N GLY A 64 6.93 14.47 -2.73
CA GLY A 64 5.57 14.73 -2.25
C GLY A 64 5.57 15.24 -0.81
N LEU A 65 6.42 14.68 0.05
CA LEU A 65 6.59 15.12 1.44
C LEU A 65 7.13 16.55 1.49
N THR A 66 8.20 16.86 0.74
CA THR A 66 8.72 18.23 0.67
C THR A 66 7.67 19.20 0.13
N GLY A 67 6.89 18.81 -0.89
CA GLY A 67 5.77 19.62 -1.39
C GLY A 67 4.68 19.84 -0.34
N SER A 68 4.38 18.82 0.46
CA SER A 68 3.37 18.91 1.53
C SER A 68 3.76 19.90 2.62
N VAL A 69 5.06 20.09 2.91
CA VAL A 69 5.53 21.09 3.88
C VAL A 69 5.13 22.50 3.43
N TYR A 70 5.36 22.84 2.17
CA TYR A 70 4.95 24.15 1.63
C TYR A 70 3.43 24.31 1.63
N PHE A 71 2.68 23.24 1.35
CA PHE A 71 1.22 23.29 1.39
C PHE A 71 0.70 23.50 2.81
N ILE A 72 1.23 22.79 3.80
CA ILE A 72 0.89 22.98 5.22
C ILE A 72 1.27 24.39 5.66
N ALA A 73 2.47 24.87 5.32
CA ALA A 73 2.90 26.23 5.63
C ALA A 73 1.97 27.28 5.00
N ALA A 74 1.58 27.11 3.73
CA ALA A 74 0.64 27.99 3.05
C ALA A 74 -0.74 27.97 3.72
N LEU A 75 -1.26 26.80 4.13
CA LEU A 75 -2.52 26.71 4.85
C LEU A 75 -2.47 27.40 6.23
N VAL A 76 -1.35 27.26 6.96
CA VAL A 76 -1.16 27.94 8.25
C VAL A 76 -1.12 29.45 8.05
N VAL A 77 -0.38 29.94 7.05
CA VAL A 77 -0.35 31.37 6.70
C VAL A 77 -1.74 31.85 6.30
N LEU A 78 -2.43 31.15 5.40
CA LEU A 78 -3.79 31.52 4.95
C LEU A 78 -4.79 31.56 6.12
N PHE A 79 -4.69 30.61 7.04
CA PHE A 79 -5.52 30.57 8.24
C PHE A 79 -5.27 31.79 9.13
N TYR A 80 -4.01 32.15 9.41
CA TYR A 80 -3.67 33.37 10.15
C TYR A 80 -4.05 34.64 9.40
N SER A 81 -3.87 34.68 8.07
CA SER A 81 -4.25 35.81 7.23
C SER A 81 -5.75 36.06 7.25
N THR A 82 -6.58 35.04 7.46
CA THR A 82 -8.04 35.20 7.56
C THR A 82 -8.42 36.11 8.74
N PHE A 83 -7.72 36.01 9.88
CA PHE A 83 -7.93 36.92 11.02
C PHE A 83 -7.63 38.38 10.64
N PHE A 84 -6.48 38.63 10.01
CA PHE A 84 -6.11 39.97 9.54
C PHE A 84 -7.04 40.48 8.43
N PHE A 85 -7.55 39.61 7.57
CA PHE A 85 -8.50 39.96 6.52
C PHE A 85 -9.82 40.47 7.10
N PHE A 86 -10.37 39.80 8.12
CA PHE A 86 -11.59 40.28 8.78
C PHE A 86 -11.34 41.58 9.56
N PHE A 87 -10.19 41.73 10.19
CA PHE A 87 -9.81 43.00 10.84
C PHE A 87 -9.71 44.15 9.82
N PHE A 88 -9.01 43.92 8.70
CA PHE A 88 -8.93 44.86 7.59
C PHE A 88 -10.31 45.20 7.04
N LEU A 89 -11.20 44.21 6.89
CA LEU A 89 -12.56 44.43 6.41
C LEU A 89 -13.35 45.31 7.38
N ALA A 90 -13.19 45.12 8.70
CA ALA A 90 -13.84 45.97 9.70
C ALA A 90 -13.32 47.41 9.62
N GLU A 91 -12.01 47.61 9.49
CA GLU A 91 -11.40 48.94 9.36
C GLU A 91 -11.81 49.63 8.04
N LEU A 92 -11.88 48.89 6.94
CA LEU A 92 -12.35 49.39 5.65
C LEU A 92 -13.82 49.85 5.71
N LEU A 93 -14.66 49.13 6.46
CA LEU A 93 -16.05 49.51 6.66
C LEU A 93 -16.18 50.73 7.60
N ASP A 94 -15.26 50.93 8.54
CA ASP A 94 -15.24 52.09 9.45
C ASP A 94 -15.07 53.42 8.70
N GLU A 95 -14.50 53.40 7.49
CA GLU A 95 -14.32 54.62 6.70
C GLU A 95 -15.66 55.21 6.19
N TRP A 96 -16.71 54.40 6.11
CA TRP A 96 -18.05 54.81 5.67
C TRP A 96 -19.14 54.63 6.74
N LEU A 97 -18.87 53.88 7.82
CA LEU A 97 -19.84 53.49 8.84
C LEU A 97 -19.32 53.82 10.24
N TRP A 98 -20.21 53.78 11.22
CA TRP A 98 -19.78 53.85 12.61
C TRP A 98 -18.99 52.60 12.99
N ARG A 99 -17.82 52.77 13.60
CA ARG A 99 -16.93 51.67 14.03
C ARG A 99 -17.64 50.46 14.62
N TRP A 100 -18.53 50.68 15.58
CA TRP A 100 -19.24 49.58 16.24
C TRP A 100 -20.14 48.78 15.28
N VAL A 101 -20.74 49.43 14.28
CA VAL A 101 -21.57 48.80 13.24
C VAL A 101 -20.69 47.97 12.29
N ALA A 102 -19.54 48.51 11.89
CA ALA A 102 -18.59 47.81 11.02
C ALA A 102 -18.15 46.46 11.62
N PHE A 103 -17.74 46.46 12.89
CA PHE A 103 -17.37 45.22 13.60
C PHE A 103 -18.56 44.23 13.71
N LEU A 104 -19.78 44.73 13.91
CA LEU A 104 -20.97 43.88 14.04
C LEU A 104 -21.35 43.23 12.70
N ILE A 105 -21.20 43.93 11.58
CA ILE A 105 -21.39 43.39 10.24
C ILE A 105 -20.36 42.29 9.96
N VAL A 106 -19.07 42.56 10.22
CA VAL A 106 -18.00 41.57 10.01
C VAL A 106 -18.21 40.34 10.89
N PHE A 107 -18.63 40.51 12.15
CA PHE A 107 -19.02 39.41 13.01
C PHE A 107 -20.16 38.57 12.41
N GLY A 108 -21.20 39.22 11.87
CA GLY A 108 -22.28 38.56 11.14
C GLY A 108 -21.77 37.73 9.96
N ILE A 109 -20.85 38.28 9.17
CA ILE A 109 -20.20 37.58 8.05
C ILE A 109 -19.43 36.35 8.56
N MET A 110 -18.68 36.47 9.65
CA MET A 110 -17.93 35.34 10.24
C MET A 110 -18.85 34.22 10.70
N VAL A 111 -19.98 34.54 11.32
CA VAL A 111 -20.99 33.56 11.74
C VAL A 111 -21.56 32.83 10.53
N VAL A 112 -21.90 33.55 9.46
CA VAL A 112 -22.44 32.94 8.22
C VAL A 112 -21.40 32.03 7.56
N VAL A 113 -20.17 32.50 7.38
CA VAL A 113 -19.08 31.71 6.80
C VAL A 113 -18.78 30.48 7.66
N GLY A 114 -18.70 30.64 8.99
CA GLY A 114 -18.51 29.55 9.93
C GLY A 114 -19.64 28.52 9.89
N ALA A 115 -20.89 28.97 9.79
CA ALA A 115 -22.05 28.08 9.65
C ALA A 115 -22.00 27.29 8.33
N VAL A 116 -21.66 27.93 7.21
CA VAL A 116 -21.53 27.27 5.91
C VAL A 116 -20.38 26.25 5.92
N LEU A 117 -19.20 26.63 6.43
CA LEU A 117 -18.05 25.73 6.51
C LEU A 117 -18.32 24.56 7.48
N GLY A 118 -18.93 24.83 8.63
CA GLY A 118 -19.33 23.81 9.59
C GLY A 118 -20.36 22.85 9.00
N LEU A 119 -21.34 23.36 8.24
CA LEU A 119 -22.33 22.55 7.55
C LEU A 119 -21.68 21.70 6.46
N LEU A 120 -20.84 22.27 5.59
CA LEU A 120 -20.12 21.52 4.56
C LEU A 120 -19.21 20.45 5.17
N GLY A 121 -18.50 20.77 6.25
CA GLY A 121 -17.70 19.84 7.03
C GLY A 121 -18.54 18.70 7.59
N PHE A 122 -19.66 19.02 8.21
CA PHE A 122 -20.61 18.04 8.73
C PHE A 122 -21.19 17.14 7.64
N LEU A 123 -21.58 17.71 6.48
CA LEU A 123 -22.07 16.93 5.33
C LEU A 123 -20.98 16.00 4.79
N LYS A 124 -19.74 16.47 4.69
CA LYS A 124 -18.61 15.66 4.21
C LYS A 124 -18.32 14.50 5.17
N VAL A 125 -18.26 14.77 6.47
CA VAL A 125 -18.05 13.75 7.51
C VAL A 125 -19.21 12.76 7.55
N ARG A 126 -20.45 13.22 7.44
CA ARG A 126 -21.64 12.36 7.44
C ARG A 126 -21.75 11.51 6.18
N ARG A 127 -21.21 11.98 5.04
CA ARG A 127 -21.14 11.21 3.78
C ARG A 127 -20.06 10.14 3.83
N ILE A 128 -19.03 10.30 4.66
CA ILE A 128 -18.12 9.23 5.05
C ILE A 128 -18.87 8.33 6.04
N ARG A 129 -19.89 7.61 5.56
CA ARG A 129 -20.43 6.45 6.27
C ARG A 129 -19.25 5.49 6.44
N GLY A 130 -18.82 5.28 7.68
CA GLY A 130 -17.67 4.44 8.02
C GLY A 130 -17.74 3.05 7.37
N PRO A 131 -16.62 2.31 7.34
CA PRO A 131 -16.45 1.08 6.56
C PRO A 131 -17.26 -0.08 7.17
N ARG A 132 -18.60 -0.01 7.03
CA ARG A 132 -19.51 -1.08 7.46
C ARG A 132 -19.21 -2.37 6.71
N GLN A 133 -18.82 -2.26 5.44
CA GLN A 133 -18.41 -3.40 4.61
C GLN A 133 -17.14 -4.08 5.13
N THR A 134 -16.17 -3.33 5.70
CA THR A 134 -14.98 -3.91 6.32
C THR A 134 -15.28 -4.51 7.68
N ILE A 135 -16.22 -3.93 8.45
CA ILE A 135 -16.66 -4.52 9.72
C ILE A 135 -17.47 -5.80 9.48
N GLU A 136 -18.27 -5.86 8.41
CA GLU A 136 -18.98 -7.07 7.98
C GLU A 136 -18.02 -8.15 7.47
N SER A 137 -17.06 -7.81 6.61
CA SER A 137 -16.09 -8.80 6.10
C SER A 137 -15.20 -9.38 7.21
N VAL A 138 -14.82 -8.56 8.20
CA VAL A 138 -14.07 -9.03 9.38
C VAL A 138 -14.96 -9.89 10.30
N LYS A 139 -16.25 -9.55 10.45
CA LYS A 139 -17.19 -10.39 11.20
C LYS A 139 -17.44 -11.74 10.50
N GLU A 140 -17.61 -11.74 9.19
CA GLU A 140 -17.83 -12.95 8.39
C GLU A 140 -16.59 -13.85 8.39
N THR A 141 -15.40 -13.26 8.28
CA THR A 141 -14.12 -13.99 8.42
C THR A 141 -13.96 -14.57 9.82
N ARG A 142 -14.36 -13.86 10.88
CA ARG A 142 -14.33 -14.37 12.26
C ARG A 142 -15.32 -15.52 12.49
N THR A 143 -16.49 -15.45 11.88
CA THR A 143 -17.49 -16.54 11.93
C THR A 143 -17.02 -17.76 11.14
N ALA A 144 -16.40 -17.57 9.98
CA ALA A 144 -15.86 -18.65 9.15
C ALA A 144 -14.61 -19.32 9.77
N LEU A 145 -13.85 -18.59 10.59
CA LEU A 145 -12.64 -19.08 11.25
C LEU A 145 -12.85 -19.52 12.71
N THR A 146 -14.07 -19.55 13.22
CA THR A 146 -14.36 -20.16 14.53
C THR A 146 -14.37 -21.70 14.37
N PRO A 147 -13.36 -22.44 14.91
CA PRO A 147 -13.29 -23.88 14.77
C PRO A 147 -14.24 -24.50 15.79
N GLY A 148 -15.47 -24.78 15.38
CA GLY A 148 -16.48 -25.36 16.26
C GLY A 148 -17.68 -26.00 15.59
N HIS A 149 -17.75 -26.07 14.26
CA HIS A 149 -18.80 -26.79 13.53
C HIS A 149 -18.18 -27.63 12.41
N GLU A 150 -17.48 -28.70 12.80
CA GLU A 150 -17.35 -29.87 11.94
C GLU A 150 -18.10 -31.04 12.59
N LYS A 151 -18.95 -31.68 11.77
CA LYS A 151 -19.65 -32.95 11.97
C LYS A 151 -20.90 -32.99 12.85
N ALA A 152 -22.05 -32.87 12.20
CA ALA A 152 -23.06 -33.94 12.22
C ALA A 152 -24.06 -33.76 11.06
N ALA A 153 -23.82 -34.45 9.94
CA ALA A 153 -24.85 -35.11 9.11
C ALA A 153 -24.26 -35.49 7.75
N THR A 154 -23.43 -36.53 7.73
CA THR A 154 -23.35 -37.40 6.54
C THR A 154 -24.47 -38.42 6.70
N GLY A 155 -25.43 -38.44 5.77
CA GLY A 155 -26.49 -39.44 5.69
C GLY A 155 -27.13 -39.42 4.31
N PRO A 156 -26.89 -40.42 3.45
CA PRO A 156 -27.46 -40.49 2.10
C PRO A 156 -28.85 -41.14 2.14
N LYS A 157 -29.87 -40.41 1.67
CA LYS A 157 -31.25 -40.85 1.38
C LYS A 157 -31.98 -39.66 0.76
N GLU A 158 -32.85 -39.71 -0.23
CA GLU A 158 -33.50 -40.76 -1.00
C GLU A 158 -34.21 -39.97 -2.13
N LEU A 159 -34.24 -40.51 -3.35
CA LEU A 159 -35.06 -39.98 -4.43
C LEU A 159 -36.53 -40.15 -4.04
N THR A 160 -37.34 -39.10 -4.04
CA THR A 160 -38.79 -39.23 -4.13
C THR A 160 -39.37 -38.07 -4.93
N GLU A 161 -40.07 -38.47 -5.98
CA GLU A 161 -40.90 -37.68 -6.87
C GLU A 161 -42.01 -36.91 -6.12
N SER A 162 -42.65 -36.01 -6.89
CA SER A 162 -44.11 -35.84 -6.92
C SER A 162 -44.68 -34.53 -6.37
N GLY A 163 -45.54 -33.93 -7.20
CA GLY A 163 -46.56 -32.94 -6.82
C GLY A 163 -46.05 -31.51 -6.86
N GLY A 164 -46.35 -30.69 -7.87
CA GLY A 164 -47.70 -30.41 -8.33
C GLY A 164 -48.29 -29.30 -7.47
N GLY A 165 -48.29 -28.07 -7.97
CA GLY A 165 -48.93 -26.95 -7.26
C GLY A 165 -48.56 -25.58 -7.82
N ARG A 166 -49.17 -25.22 -8.95
CA ARG A 166 -49.30 -23.81 -9.36
C ARG A 166 -50.01 -23.05 -8.25
N HIS A 167 -49.52 -21.86 -7.90
CA HIS A 167 -50.38 -20.74 -7.56
C HIS A 167 -49.75 -19.45 -8.09
N GLU A 168 -49.98 -19.26 -9.38
CA GLU A 168 -50.06 -17.95 -9.99
C GLU A 168 -51.29 -17.24 -9.41
N LYS A 169 -51.13 -16.00 -8.94
CA LYS A 169 -52.24 -15.07 -8.76
C LYS A 169 -51.85 -13.71 -9.35
N PRO A 170 -52.65 -13.17 -10.29
CA PRO A 170 -52.31 -12.00 -11.10
C PRO A 170 -52.72 -10.68 -10.44
N ALA A 171 -52.08 -9.60 -10.91
CA ALA A 171 -52.55 -8.23 -11.11
C ALA A 171 -53.54 -7.58 -10.14
N ASP A 172 -53.16 -6.39 -9.62
CA ASP A 172 -54.03 -5.20 -9.64
C ASP A 172 -53.17 -3.92 -9.64
N PRO A 173 -53.15 -3.12 -10.74
CA PRO A 173 -52.70 -1.74 -10.74
C PRO A 173 -53.94 -0.81 -10.73
N SER A 174 -54.38 -0.42 -9.55
CA SER A 174 -55.29 0.69 -9.32
C SER A 174 -54.82 1.40 -8.04
N GLY A 175 -54.58 2.69 -7.99
CA GLY A 175 -55.10 3.79 -8.80
C GLY A 175 -55.45 4.90 -7.81
N TRP A 176 -54.44 5.49 -7.16
CA TRP A 176 -54.43 6.76 -6.44
C TRP A 176 -52.97 7.23 -6.29
#